data_AF-A0A1C6IQG0-F1
#
_entry.id   AF-A0A1C6IQG0-F1
#
_cell.length_a   1.000
_cell.length_b   1.000
_cell.length_c   1.000
_cell.angle_alpha   90.00
_cell.angle_beta   90.00
_cell.angle_gamma   90.00
#
_symmetry.space_group_name_H-M   'P 1'
#
loop_
_entity.id
_entity.type
_entity.pdbx_description
1 polymer ?
#
loop_
_entity_poly.entity_id
_entity_poly.type
_entity_poly.pdbx_seq_one_letter_code
_entity_poly.pdbx_strand_id
1 'polypeptide(L)'
;MLRNRIRSNSGATILLALLFFLLCAMAGSIILSAGSAAAGRISGLKETEQSFYSVTSAAQVIRDEIEGQEFQAYTETIDGVPTNEYTFEKQPPENAGMGKILNDAFDAIYKNGGKEAKDALQIKPPSAYDSVMGTVTANFVMTDDYKIEITFSVSDSEKYICKLTAKAIVNRTTTRYEEEKEGKLVEIERQDLQVYWNECTIDKG
;
A
#
# COMPACT_ATOMS: atom_id res chain seq x y z
N MET A 1 -73.61 23.33 40.82
CA MET A 1 -72.72 24.46 40.44
C MET A 1 -71.40 23.94 39.84
N LEU A 2 -71.42 23.39 38.63
CA LEU A 2 -70.19 22.89 37.96
C LEU A 2 -70.16 23.19 36.45
N ARG A 3 -71.05 24.05 35.96
CA ARG A 3 -71.24 24.32 34.54
C ARG A 3 -70.93 25.78 34.20
N ASN A 4 -69.78 26.28 34.64
CA ASN A 4 -69.30 27.61 34.23
C ASN A 4 -67.78 27.83 34.35
N ARG A 5 -66.97 26.77 34.42
CA ARG A 5 -65.50 26.88 34.48
C ARG A 5 -64.78 26.40 33.21
N ILE A 6 -65.52 26.29 32.09
CA ILE A 6 -64.98 25.99 30.74
C ILE A 6 -65.32 27.15 29.77
N ARG A 7 -65.43 28.37 30.30
CA ARG A 7 -65.49 29.61 29.52
C ARG A 7 -64.49 30.59 30.10
N SER A 8 -63.24 30.16 30.17
CA SER A 8 -62.10 31.04 30.43
C SER A 8 -61.21 31.04 29.21
N ASN A 9 -60.91 32.24 28.69
CA ASN A 9 -59.88 32.47 27.67
C ASN A 9 -58.50 31.90 28.09
N SER A 10 -58.31 31.47 29.35
CA SER A 10 -57.10 30.79 29.82
C SER A 10 -56.82 29.43 29.16
N GLY A 11 -57.84 28.68 28.73
CA GLY A 11 -57.63 27.36 28.11
C GLY A 11 -57.02 27.45 26.71
N ALA A 12 -57.47 28.43 25.93
CA ALA A 12 -56.93 28.72 24.60
C ALA A 12 -55.47 29.21 24.69
N THR A 13 -55.13 30.02 25.70
CA THR A 13 -53.75 30.49 25.94
C THR A 13 -52.79 29.36 26.32
N ILE A 14 -53.22 28.39 27.15
CA ILE A 14 -52.39 27.22 27.49
C ILE A 14 -52.15 26.33 26.26
N LEU A 15 -53.19 26.12 25.44
CA LEU A 15 -53.07 25.32 24.21
C LEU A 15 -52.15 25.99 23.19
N LEU A 16 -52.21 27.32 23.08
CA LEU A 16 -51.29 28.11 22.24
C LEU A 16 -49.85 28.01 22.73
N ALA A 17 -49.62 28.06 24.04
CA ALA A 17 -48.29 27.91 24.63
C ALA A 17 -47.70 26.51 24.39
N LEU A 18 -48.51 25.46 24.51
CA LEU A 18 -48.11 24.08 24.21
C LEU A 18 -47.81 23.88 22.72
N LEU A 19 -48.62 24.46 21.82
CA LEU A 19 -48.35 24.44 20.38
C LEU A 19 -47.05 25.18 20.03
N PHE A 20 -46.80 26.33 20.66
CA PHE A 20 -45.57 27.07 20.47
C PHE A 20 -44.35 26.25 20.96
N PHE A 21 -44.45 25.62 22.14
CA PHE A 21 -43.38 24.77 22.65
C PHE A 21 -43.13 23.56 21.75
N LEU A 22 -44.18 22.94 21.20
CA LEU A 22 -44.07 21.84 20.24
C LEU A 22 -43.39 22.30 18.94
N LEU A 23 -43.77 23.45 18.39
CA LEU A 23 -43.12 24.02 17.21
C LEU A 23 -41.64 24.32 17.46
N CYS A 24 -41.31 24.90 18.61
CA CYS A 24 -39.93 25.14 19.01
C CYS A 24 -39.14 23.83 19.18
N ALA A 25 -39.73 22.79 19.79
CA ALA A 25 -39.09 21.49 19.94
C ALA A 25 -38.85 20.81 18.58
N MET A 26 -39.82 20.88 17.65
CA MET A 26 -39.68 20.35 16.29
C MET A 26 -38.61 21.10 15.49
N ALA A 27 -38.61 22.43 15.54
CA ALA A 27 -37.58 23.23 14.89
C ALA A 27 -36.19 22.94 15.47
N GLY A 28 -36.09 22.83 16.81
CA GLY A 28 -34.85 22.49 17.51
C GLY A 28 -34.32 21.09 17.14
N SER A 29 -35.20 20.09 17.04
CA SER A 29 -34.80 18.73 16.65
C SER A 29 -34.31 18.67 15.20
N ILE A 30 -34.92 19.43 14.29
CA ILE A 30 -34.49 19.50 12.89
C ILE A 30 -33.11 20.15 12.78
N ILE A 31 -32.89 21.28 13.47
CA ILE A 31 -31.59 21.98 13.46
C ILE A 31 -30.50 21.09 14.06
N LEU A 32 -30.78 20.42 15.19
CA LEU A 32 -29.82 19.52 15.82
C LEU A 32 -29.50 18.33 14.91
N SER A 33 -30.51 17.69 14.32
CA SER A 33 -30.32 16.56 13.39
C SER A 33 -29.53 16.97 12.15
N ALA A 34 -29.83 18.12 11.56
CA ALA A 34 -29.09 18.67 10.42
C ALA A 34 -27.63 19.02 10.80
N GLY A 35 -27.42 19.60 11.98
CA GLY A 35 -26.08 19.90 12.52
C GLY A 35 -25.26 18.63 12.78
N SER A 36 -25.86 17.61 13.39
CA SER A 36 -25.21 16.31 13.63
C SER A 36 -24.89 15.58 12.32
N ALA A 37 -25.80 15.59 11.35
CA ALA A 37 -25.56 15.00 10.02
C ALA A 37 -24.44 15.74 9.27
N ALA A 38 -24.42 17.08 9.32
CA ALA A 38 -23.36 17.88 8.72
C ALA A 38 -22.01 17.65 9.40
N ALA A 39 -21.96 17.62 10.73
CA ALA A 39 -20.75 17.35 11.50
C ALA A 39 -20.21 15.94 11.23
N GLY A 40 -21.07 14.92 11.27
CA GLY A 40 -20.68 13.54 10.96
C GLY A 40 -20.15 13.39 9.52
N ARG A 41 -20.79 14.07 8.56
CA ARG A 41 -20.31 14.11 7.17
C ARG A 41 -18.93 14.76 7.06
N ILE A 42 -18.70 15.90 7.71
CA ILE A 42 -17.40 16.60 7.67
C ILE A 42 -16.30 15.74 8.29
N SER A 43 -16.56 15.11 9.45
CA SER A 43 -15.60 14.21 10.09
C SER A 43 -15.29 13.00 9.20
N GLY A 44 -16.31 12.37 8.62
CA GLY A 44 -16.12 11.21 7.73
C GLY A 44 -15.41 11.55 6.41
N LEU A 45 -15.62 12.76 5.85
CA LEU A 45 -14.86 13.24 4.69
C LEU A 45 -13.38 13.43 5.03
N LYS A 46 -13.06 14.04 6.17
CA LYS A 46 -11.67 14.28 6.60
C LYS A 46 -10.90 12.97 6.80
N GLU A 47 -11.51 11.99 7.45
CA GLU A 47 -10.94 10.66 7.65
C GLU A 47 -10.68 9.94 6.31
N THR A 48 -11.67 10.01 5.40
CA THR A 48 -11.62 9.46 4.04
C THR A 48 -10.46 10.07 3.24
N GLU A 49 -10.30 11.40 3.24
CA GLU A 49 -9.21 12.09 2.54
C GLU A 49 -7.84 11.73 3.12
N GLN A 50 -7.74 11.61 4.43
CA GLN A 50 -6.48 11.33 5.09
C GLN A 50 -5.98 9.92 4.79
N SER A 51 -6.85 8.90 4.82
CA SER A 51 -6.47 7.54 4.39
C SER A 51 -5.99 7.53 2.94
N PHE A 52 -6.66 8.25 2.03
CA PHE A 52 -6.27 8.36 0.62
C PHE A 52 -4.87 8.95 0.44
N TYR A 53 -4.55 10.05 1.14
CA TYR A 53 -3.23 10.66 1.07
C TYR A 53 -2.15 9.77 1.70
N SER A 54 -2.44 9.09 2.80
CA SER A 54 -1.50 8.15 3.42
C SER A 54 -1.09 7.02 2.47
N VAL A 55 -2.06 6.34 1.86
CA VAL A 55 -1.75 5.23 0.93
C VAL A 55 -1.07 5.72 -0.33
N THR A 56 -1.48 6.88 -0.87
CA THR A 56 -0.88 7.44 -2.08
C THR A 56 0.56 7.90 -1.83
N SER A 57 0.83 8.55 -0.70
CA SER A 57 2.17 9.04 -0.35
C SER A 57 3.11 7.87 -0.06
N ALA A 58 2.62 6.85 0.65
CA ALA A 58 3.35 5.60 0.84
C ALA A 58 3.68 4.94 -0.50
N ALA A 59 2.72 4.86 -1.43
CA ALA A 59 2.96 4.32 -2.75
C ALA A 59 3.99 5.13 -3.55
N GLN A 60 4.01 6.45 -3.43
CA GLN A 60 5.02 7.30 -4.07
C GLN A 60 6.41 7.06 -3.50
N VAL A 61 6.56 6.99 -2.17
CA VAL A 61 7.86 6.70 -1.54
C VAL A 61 8.38 5.34 -1.99
N ILE A 62 7.54 4.30 -1.94
CA ILE A 62 7.94 2.95 -2.35
C ILE A 62 8.24 2.88 -3.86
N ARG A 63 7.50 3.62 -4.69
CA ARG A 63 7.83 3.75 -6.11
C ARG A 63 9.24 4.29 -6.28
N ASP A 64 9.56 5.39 -5.61
CA ASP A 64 10.86 6.04 -5.75
C ASP A 64 12.00 5.15 -5.19
N GLU A 65 11.69 4.23 -4.26
CA GLU A 65 12.65 3.20 -3.80
C GLU A 65 12.85 2.04 -4.79
N ILE A 66 11.85 1.71 -5.62
CA ILE A 66 11.91 0.62 -6.62
C ILE A 66 12.44 1.13 -7.96
N GLU A 67 12.07 2.33 -8.35
CA GLU A 67 12.41 2.90 -9.65
C GLU A 67 13.92 3.15 -9.77
N GLY A 68 14.53 2.62 -10.83
CA GLY A 68 15.97 2.65 -11.03
C GLY A 68 16.74 1.59 -10.25
N GLN A 69 16.07 0.73 -9.47
CA GLN A 69 16.71 -0.45 -8.90
C GLN A 69 17.06 -1.45 -9.99
N GLU A 70 18.18 -2.13 -9.78
CA GLU A 70 18.73 -3.08 -10.73
C GLU A 70 19.39 -4.23 -9.99
N PHE A 71 19.24 -5.40 -10.58
CA PHE A 71 19.83 -6.64 -10.16
C PHE A 71 20.57 -7.26 -11.32
N GLN A 72 21.82 -7.65 -11.09
CA GLN A 72 22.67 -8.36 -12.05
C GLN A 72 23.30 -9.53 -11.33
N ALA A 73 23.10 -10.73 -11.86
CA ALA A 73 23.69 -11.95 -11.34
C ALA A 73 24.02 -12.92 -12.46
N TYR A 74 24.93 -13.85 -12.19
CA TYR A 74 25.24 -14.93 -13.12
C TYR A 74 25.47 -16.26 -12.42
N THR A 75 25.30 -17.33 -13.19
CA THR A 75 25.70 -18.70 -12.85
C THR A 75 26.67 -19.22 -13.90
N GLU A 76 27.51 -20.17 -13.49
CA GLU A 76 28.47 -20.82 -14.38
C GLU A 76 28.22 -22.33 -14.44
N THR A 77 28.54 -22.91 -15.59
CA THR A 77 28.65 -24.35 -15.81
C THR A 77 30.05 -24.62 -16.33
N ILE A 78 30.81 -25.45 -15.63
CA ILE A 78 32.20 -25.78 -15.94
C ILE A 78 32.25 -27.22 -16.48
N ASP A 79 32.71 -27.42 -17.71
CA ASP A 79 32.74 -28.72 -18.39
C ASP A 79 31.38 -29.46 -18.34
N GLY A 80 30.28 -28.71 -18.47
CA GLY A 80 28.91 -29.26 -18.40
C GLY A 80 28.40 -29.52 -16.98
N VAL A 81 29.17 -29.19 -15.94
CA VAL A 81 28.76 -29.31 -14.52
C VAL A 81 28.36 -27.94 -13.98
N PRO A 82 27.09 -27.73 -13.57
CA PRO A 82 26.67 -26.46 -12.98
C PRO A 82 27.38 -26.24 -11.65
N THR A 83 27.93 -25.04 -11.43
CA THR A 83 28.55 -24.69 -10.15
C THR A 83 27.51 -24.61 -9.02
N ASN A 84 26.24 -24.35 -9.38
CA ASN A 84 25.16 -24.02 -8.46
C ASN A 84 25.50 -22.82 -7.55
N GLU A 85 26.49 -22.04 -7.94
CA GLU A 85 26.87 -20.80 -7.29
C GLU A 85 26.27 -19.63 -8.06
N TYR A 86 25.70 -18.69 -7.31
CA TYR A 86 25.15 -17.46 -7.82
C TYR A 86 26.08 -16.34 -7.43
N THR A 87 26.58 -15.60 -8.42
CA THR A 87 27.41 -14.43 -8.17
C THR A 87 26.62 -13.19 -8.53
N PHE A 88 26.60 -12.20 -7.64
CA PHE A 88 25.96 -10.93 -7.87
C PHE A 88 26.98 -9.90 -8.36
N GLU A 89 26.66 -9.23 -9.46
CA GLU A 89 27.42 -8.08 -9.96
C GLU A 89 26.81 -6.76 -9.46
N LYS A 90 25.48 -6.73 -9.30
CA LYS A 90 24.75 -5.58 -8.79
C LYS A 90 23.49 -6.02 -8.06
N GLN A 91 23.21 -5.37 -6.93
CA GLN A 91 22.00 -5.61 -6.14
C GLN A 91 21.45 -4.30 -5.58
N PRO A 92 20.13 -4.24 -5.31
CA PRO A 92 19.56 -3.21 -4.46
C PRO A 92 20.32 -3.13 -3.11
N PRO A 93 20.47 -1.92 -2.52
CA PRO A 93 21.18 -1.76 -1.26
C PRO A 93 20.51 -2.55 -0.13
N GLU A 94 21.28 -3.31 0.64
CA GLU A 94 20.81 -4.14 1.77
C GLU A 94 20.41 -3.32 3.02
N ASN A 95 19.83 -2.15 2.82
CA ASN A 95 19.28 -1.36 3.93
C ASN A 95 17.93 -1.95 4.36
N ALA A 96 17.56 -1.78 5.63
CA ALA A 96 16.23 -2.12 6.11
C ALA A 96 15.16 -1.39 5.28
N GLY A 97 14.14 -2.11 4.80
CA GLY A 97 13.10 -1.57 3.92
C GLY A 97 13.02 -2.30 2.58
N MET A 98 12.71 -1.57 1.50
CA MET A 98 12.42 -2.16 0.19
C MET A 98 13.60 -2.88 -0.45
N GLY A 99 14.83 -2.37 -0.27
CA GLY A 99 16.04 -3.02 -0.82
C GLY A 99 16.23 -4.45 -0.29
N LYS A 100 16.02 -4.68 1.01
CA LYS A 100 16.02 -6.03 1.59
C LYS A 100 14.92 -6.92 1.00
N ILE A 101 13.69 -6.41 0.89
CA ILE A 101 12.55 -7.16 0.33
C ILE A 101 12.84 -7.58 -1.11
N LEU A 102 13.41 -6.69 -1.92
CA LEU A 102 13.80 -7.00 -3.30
C LEU A 102 14.85 -8.11 -3.34
N ASN A 103 15.90 -8.02 -2.52
CA ASN A 103 16.95 -9.06 -2.46
C ASN A 103 16.40 -10.43 -2.00
N ASP A 104 15.57 -10.46 -0.95
CA ASP A 104 14.94 -11.71 -0.48
C ASP A 104 14.03 -12.31 -1.56
N ALA A 105 13.29 -11.46 -2.27
CA ALA A 105 12.41 -11.88 -3.36
C ALA A 105 13.21 -12.43 -4.55
N PHE A 106 14.36 -11.82 -4.88
CA PHE A 106 15.27 -12.34 -5.90
C PHE A 106 15.81 -13.71 -5.51
N ASP A 107 16.23 -13.90 -4.26
CA ASP A 107 16.71 -15.18 -3.78
C ASP A 107 15.63 -16.27 -3.88
N ALA A 108 14.39 -15.94 -3.51
CA ALA A 108 13.26 -16.84 -3.62
C ALA A 108 12.96 -17.26 -5.07
N ILE A 109 13.11 -16.36 -6.04
CA ILE A 109 12.77 -16.63 -7.44
C ILE A 109 13.95 -17.20 -8.21
N TYR A 110 15.09 -16.52 -8.18
CA TYR A 110 16.26 -16.86 -8.98
C TYR A 110 17.03 -18.04 -8.41
N LYS A 111 17.33 -18.05 -7.10
CA LYS A 111 18.11 -19.14 -6.49
C LYS A 111 17.27 -20.37 -6.21
N ASN A 112 16.06 -20.16 -5.69
CA ASN A 112 15.20 -21.25 -5.22
C ASN A 112 14.18 -21.71 -6.27
N GLY A 113 14.09 -21.04 -7.43
CA GLY A 113 13.16 -21.40 -8.51
C GLY A 113 11.68 -21.16 -8.15
N GLY A 114 11.40 -20.26 -7.21
CA GLY A 114 10.06 -19.91 -6.77
C GLY A 114 9.24 -19.24 -7.88
N LYS A 115 7.91 -19.43 -7.83
CA LYS A 115 6.97 -18.79 -8.77
C LYS A 115 6.52 -17.40 -8.33
N GLU A 116 6.57 -17.17 -7.04
CA GLU A 116 6.26 -15.88 -6.44
C GLU A 116 7.02 -15.72 -5.13
N ALA A 117 7.32 -14.48 -4.77
CA ALA A 117 7.83 -14.06 -3.48
C ALA A 117 6.88 -13.04 -2.87
N LYS A 118 6.68 -13.10 -1.56
CA LYS A 118 5.74 -12.23 -0.84
C LYS A 118 6.39 -11.68 0.41
N ASP A 119 6.10 -10.42 0.70
CA ASP A 119 6.49 -9.77 1.95
C ASP A 119 5.50 -8.64 2.30
N ALA A 120 5.62 -8.06 3.48
CA ALA A 120 4.82 -6.91 3.89
C ALA A 120 5.65 -5.90 4.69
N LEU A 121 5.49 -4.62 4.35
CA LEU A 121 6.08 -3.51 5.08
C LEU A 121 4.99 -2.70 5.79
N GLN A 122 5.25 -2.33 7.05
CA GLN A 122 4.43 -1.36 7.77
C GLN A 122 5.08 0.02 7.73
N ILE A 123 4.36 0.98 7.17
CA ILE A 123 4.76 2.38 7.11
C ILE A 123 3.97 3.12 8.18
N LYS A 124 4.66 3.45 9.27
CA LYS A 124 4.07 4.16 10.40
C LYS A 124 4.23 5.67 10.21
N PRO A 125 3.19 6.46 10.53
CA PRO A 125 3.32 7.91 10.54
C PRO A 125 4.35 8.34 11.59
N PRO A 126 4.96 9.53 11.44
CA PRO A 126 5.76 10.13 12.50
C PRO A 126 4.93 10.25 13.78
N SER A 127 5.56 10.10 14.94
CA SER A 127 4.88 10.06 16.25
C SER A 127 3.96 11.26 16.54
N ALA A 128 4.23 12.42 15.92
CA ALA A 128 3.37 13.61 16.02
C ALA A 128 1.98 13.44 15.37
N TYR A 129 1.78 12.42 14.54
CA TYR A 129 0.58 12.19 13.74
C TYR A 129 -0.09 10.83 14.00
N ASP A 130 0.38 10.05 14.99
CA ASP A 130 -0.09 8.68 15.28
C ASP A 130 -1.58 8.62 15.68
N SER A 131 -2.10 9.71 16.26
CA SER A 131 -3.52 9.83 16.65
C SER A 131 -4.45 10.23 15.50
N VAL A 132 -3.90 10.54 14.32
CA VAL A 132 -4.65 11.10 13.19
C VAL A 132 -4.45 10.27 11.91
N MET A 133 -3.23 9.78 11.66
CA MET A 133 -2.87 8.96 10.51
C MET A 133 -2.86 7.48 10.92
N GLY A 134 -3.54 6.60 10.17
CA GLY A 134 -3.40 5.15 10.37
C GLY A 134 -2.08 4.62 9.81
N THR A 135 -1.63 3.47 10.33
CA THR A 135 -0.48 2.73 9.77
C THR A 135 -0.86 2.18 8.39
N VAL A 136 0.02 2.37 7.40
CA VAL A 136 -0.16 1.81 6.06
C VAL A 136 0.57 0.47 5.99
N THR A 137 -0.13 -0.56 5.54
CA THR A 137 0.46 -1.86 5.19
C THR A 137 0.67 -1.91 3.69
N ALA A 138 1.92 -2.16 3.26
CA ALA A 138 2.28 -2.40 1.87
C ALA A 138 2.52 -3.90 1.68
N ASN A 139 1.59 -4.59 1.04
CA ASN A 139 1.70 -6.02 0.74
C ASN A 139 2.42 -6.19 -0.60
N PHE A 140 3.63 -6.73 -0.56
CA PHE A 140 4.50 -6.93 -1.71
C PHE A 140 4.33 -8.33 -2.30
N VAL A 141 4.26 -8.41 -3.63
CA VAL A 141 4.34 -9.65 -4.40
C VAL A 141 5.26 -9.43 -5.59
N MET A 142 6.19 -10.37 -5.82
CA MET A 142 6.98 -10.45 -7.05
C MET A 142 6.78 -11.82 -7.71
N THR A 143 6.51 -11.84 -9.01
CA THR A 143 6.34 -13.08 -9.81
C THR A 143 7.65 -13.48 -10.51
N ASP A 144 7.71 -14.70 -11.06
CA ASP A 144 8.93 -15.25 -11.69
C ASP A 144 9.36 -14.56 -13.00
N ASP A 145 8.52 -13.67 -13.52
CA ASP A 145 8.86 -12.68 -14.57
C ASP A 145 9.39 -11.35 -14.00
N TYR A 146 9.62 -11.28 -12.69
CA TYR A 146 10.08 -10.12 -11.92
C TYR A 146 9.11 -8.92 -11.93
N LYS A 147 7.84 -9.12 -12.33
CA LYS A 147 6.81 -8.10 -12.11
C LYS A 147 6.53 -7.95 -10.62
N ILE A 148 6.50 -6.71 -10.14
CA ILE A 148 6.18 -6.38 -8.76
C ILE A 148 4.77 -5.80 -8.70
N GLU A 149 3.97 -6.29 -7.75
CA GLU A 149 2.67 -5.72 -7.39
C GLU A 149 2.63 -5.45 -5.89
N ILE A 150 2.32 -4.20 -5.52
CA ILE A 150 2.22 -3.78 -4.12
C ILE A 150 0.83 -3.21 -3.88
N THR A 151 0.15 -3.74 -2.87
CA THR A 151 -1.17 -3.26 -2.44
C THR A 151 -1.04 -2.54 -1.10
N PHE A 152 -1.43 -1.27 -1.08
CA PHE A 152 -1.40 -0.39 0.09
C PHE A 152 -2.79 -0.26 0.71
N SER A 153 -2.88 -0.50 2.02
CA SER A 153 -4.12 -0.33 2.80
C SER A 153 -3.82 0.24 4.19
N VAL A 154 -4.82 0.84 4.84
CA VAL A 154 -4.71 1.37 6.21
C VAL A 154 -5.42 0.41 7.17
N SER A 155 -4.82 0.14 8.33
CA SER A 155 -5.28 -0.89 9.30
C SER A 155 -6.71 -0.73 9.83
N ASP A 156 -7.34 0.43 9.64
CA ASP A 156 -8.69 0.77 10.12
C ASP A 156 -9.67 1.11 8.97
N SER A 157 -9.24 0.99 7.71
CA SER A 157 -10.05 1.39 6.55
C SER A 157 -9.74 0.56 5.31
N GLU A 158 -10.70 -0.26 4.89
CA GLU A 158 -10.69 -0.95 3.58
C GLU A 158 -11.14 -0.03 2.43
N LYS A 159 -11.46 1.23 2.74
CA LYS A 159 -12.17 2.14 1.83
C LYS A 159 -11.30 2.63 0.68
N TYR A 160 -9.98 2.70 0.87
CA TYR A 160 -9.02 3.11 -0.16
C TYR A 160 -7.89 2.11 -0.25
N ILE A 161 -7.78 1.49 -1.42
CA ILE A 161 -6.68 0.62 -1.80
C ILE A 161 -5.91 1.33 -2.90
N CYS A 162 -4.62 1.56 -2.67
CA CYS A 162 -3.72 2.02 -3.70
C CYS A 162 -2.91 0.81 -4.19
N LYS A 163 -2.70 0.70 -5.50
CA LYS A 163 -1.88 -0.36 -6.10
C LYS A 163 -0.69 0.26 -6.81
N LEU A 164 0.48 -0.32 -6.59
CA LEU A 164 1.68 -0.04 -7.38
C LEU A 164 2.01 -1.28 -8.20
N THR A 165 2.31 -1.07 -9.47
CA THR A 165 2.82 -2.11 -10.36
C THR A 165 4.13 -1.64 -10.96
N ALA A 166 5.19 -2.43 -10.79
CA ALA A 166 6.47 -2.22 -11.47
C ALA A 166 6.71 -3.36 -12.45
N LYS A 167 6.85 -3.03 -13.72
CA LYS A 167 7.22 -4.01 -14.75
C LYS A 167 8.74 -4.11 -14.80
N ALA A 168 9.24 -5.33 -14.76
CA ALA A 168 10.66 -5.59 -14.96
C ALA A 168 11.00 -5.58 -16.45
N ILE A 169 12.19 -5.09 -16.77
CA ILE A 169 12.88 -5.42 -18.01
C ILE A 169 13.94 -6.46 -17.65
N VAL A 170 13.89 -7.60 -18.35
CA VAL A 170 14.70 -8.78 -18.03
C VAL A 170 15.56 -9.14 -19.24
N ASN A 171 16.88 -9.02 -19.07
CA ASN A 171 17.86 -9.44 -20.06
C ASN A 171 18.53 -10.72 -19.59
N ARG A 172 18.60 -11.71 -20.49
CA ARG A 172 19.30 -12.98 -20.27
C ARG A 172 20.32 -13.18 -21.37
N THR A 173 21.57 -13.43 -20.99
CA THR A 173 22.65 -13.67 -21.94
C THR A 173 23.37 -14.96 -21.56
N THR A 174 23.79 -15.73 -22.55
CA THR A 174 24.63 -16.90 -22.34
C THR A 174 25.92 -16.72 -23.11
N THR A 175 27.04 -16.79 -22.41
CA THR A 175 28.38 -16.64 -22.98
C THR A 175 29.14 -17.94 -22.78
N ARG A 176 29.90 -18.37 -23.79
CA ARG A 176 30.77 -19.55 -23.71
C ARG A 176 32.20 -19.16 -24.02
N TYR A 177 33.13 -19.60 -23.18
CA TYR A 177 34.55 -19.35 -23.35
C TYR A 177 35.36 -20.46 -22.66
N GLU A 178 36.63 -20.58 -23.04
CA GLU A 178 37.58 -21.45 -22.37
C GLU A 178 38.44 -20.65 -21.39
N GLU A 179 38.66 -21.19 -20.21
CA GLU A 179 39.52 -20.60 -19.18
C GLU A 179 40.46 -21.68 -18.64
N GLU A 180 41.70 -21.32 -18.30
CA GLU A 180 42.60 -22.22 -17.59
C GLU A 180 42.32 -22.13 -16.09
N LYS A 181 41.72 -23.18 -15.51
CA LYS A 181 41.51 -23.32 -14.06
C LYS A 181 42.34 -24.49 -13.53
N GLU A 182 43.14 -24.23 -12.49
CA GLU A 182 44.03 -25.23 -11.86
C GLU A 182 44.96 -25.98 -12.83
N GLY A 183 45.42 -25.31 -13.91
CA GLY A 183 46.33 -25.90 -14.91
C GLY A 183 45.64 -26.79 -15.95
N LYS A 184 44.31 -26.80 -16.01
CA LYS A 184 43.49 -27.47 -17.03
C LYS A 184 42.65 -26.44 -17.78
N LEU A 185 42.60 -26.55 -19.11
CA LEU A 185 41.61 -25.83 -19.92
C LEU A 185 40.23 -26.43 -19.67
N VAL A 186 39.30 -25.58 -19.24
CA VAL A 186 37.90 -25.93 -18.98
C VAL A 186 36.97 -25.07 -19.83
N GLU A 187 35.87 -25.65 -20.30
CA GLU A 187 34.80 -24.91 -20.97
C GLU A 187 33.88 -24.29 -19.91
N ILE A 188 33.63 -22.99 -20.01
CA ILE A 188 32.72 -22.26 -19.13
C ILE A 188 31.54 -21.76 -19.94
N GLU A 189 30.34 -22.18 -19.54
CA GLU A 189 29.09 -21.55 -19.94
C GLU A 189 28.58 -20.66 -18.80
N ARG A 190 28.56 -19.35 -19.04
CA ARG A 190 28.06 -18.35 -18.11
C ARG A 190 26.68 -17.88 -18.53
N GLN A 191 25.73 -17.87 -17.59
CA GLN A 191 24.36 -17.40 -17.79
C GLN A 191 24.13 -16.13 -16.97
N ASP A 192 24.07 -14.99 -17.64
CA ASP A 192 23.83 -13.68 -17.04
C ASP A 192 22.34 -13.36 -17.00
N LEU A 193 21.90 -12.81 -15.89
CA LEU A 193 20.57 -12.24 -15.67
C LEU A 193 20.70 -10.80 -15.20
N GLN A 194 20.08 -9.89 -15.94
CA GLN A 194 19.91 -8.49 -15.54
C GLN A 194 18.42 -8.16 -15.47
N VAL A 195 17.99 -7.59 -14.36
CA VAL A 195 16.62 -7.17 -14.09
C VAL A 195 16.63 -5.73 -13.61
N TYR A 196 15.80 -4.87 -14.18
CA TYR A 196 15.65 -3.49 -13.72
C TYR A 196 14.21 -3.00 -13.86
N TRP A 197 13.82 -2.04 -13.01
CA TRP A 197 12.48 -1.46 -12.99
C TRP A 197 12.55 0.05 -13.23
N ASN A 198 12.08 0.50 -14.39
CA ASN A 198 12.05 1.93 -14.75
C ASN A 198 10.64 2.49 -14.95
N GLU A 199 9.62 1.63 -15.05
CA GLU A 199 8.25 2.08 -15.28
C GLU A 199 7.35 1.52 -14.17
N CYS A 200 7.17 2.33 -13.14
CA CYS A 200 6.31 2.03 -12.01
C CYS A 200 5.01 2.85 -12.11
N THR A 201 3.87 2.17 -12.17
CA THR A 201 2.55 2.80 -12.26
C THR A 201 1.81 2.70 -10.93
N ILE A 202 1.22 3.81 -10.49
CA ILE A 202 0.37 3.87 -9.30
C ILE A 202 -1.09 4.03 -9.74
N ASP A 203 -1.91 3.04 -9.39
CA ASP A 203 -3.36 3.06 -9.55
C ASP A 203 -3.99 3.45 -8.20
N LYS A 204 -4.66 4.61 -8.20
CA LYS A 204 -5.36 5.14 -7.05
C LYS A 204 -6.82 4.71 -7.20
N GLY A 205 -7.24 3.72 -6.42
CA GLY A 205 -8.61 3.20 -6.44
C GLY A 205 -9.68 4.25 -6.18
#